data_AF-A0A2A8SHV4-F1
#
_entry.id   AF-A0A2A8SHV4-F1
#
_cell.length_a   1.000
_cell.length_b   1.000
_cell.length_c   1.000
_cell.angle_alpha   90.00
_cell.angle_beta   90.00
_cell.angle_gamma   90.00
#
_symmetry.space_group_name_H-M   'P 1'
#
loop_
_entity.id
_entity.type
_entity.pdbx_description
1 polymer ?
#
loop_
_entity_poly.entity_id
_entity_poly.type
_entity_poly.pdbx_seq_one_letter_code
_entity_poly.pdbx_strand_id
1 'polypeptide(L)'
;MGSNSHRSNDSICDLCKEFGRILGGSATVTPEGVCLVQKFRDIKFTILGRRTQSPLVNPQFFSFEDVDRKGNALNLGETVLLQEEVNPLLTELRKRNIIVTALHNHWLFEEPRAMYMHFESVEPPLEFARKIREAFKVLKK
;
A
#
# COMPACT_ATOMS: atom_id res chain seq x y z
N MET A 1 15.44 8.87 34.03
CA MET A 1 14.35 8.39 33.15
C MET A 1 14.24 9.37 31.99
N GLY A 2 14.62 9.01 30.76
CA GLY A 2 14.53 9.94 29.63
C GLY A 2 15.43 9.68 28.41
N SER A 3 15.67 8.44 27.99
CA SER A 3 16.55 8.17 26.82
C SER A 3 16.08 7.06 25.86
N ASN A 4 14.88 6.51 26.05
CA ASN A 4 14.40 5.37 25.23
C ASN A 4 13.52 5.74 24.03
N SER A 5 13.00 6.98 23.94
CA SER A 5 12.09 7.37 22.85
C SER A 5 12.79 7.76 21.54
N HIS A 6 14.06 8.21 21.59
CA HIS A 6 14.81 8.57 20.38
C HIS A 6 15.33 7.34 19.61
N ARG A 7 15.84 6.30 20.29
CA ARG A 7 16.37 5.10 19.60
C ARG A 7 15.29 4.28 18.88
N SER A 8 14.07 4.21 19.43
CA SER A 8 12.95 3.53 18.79
C SER A 8 12.48 4.25 17.53
N ASN A 9 12.60 5.59 17.50
CA ASN A 9 12.20 6.40 16.36
C ASN A 9 13.21 6.33 15.21
N ASP A 10 14.50 6.22 15.51
CA ASP A 10 15.52 6.02 14.48
C ASP A 10 15.36 4.65 13.80
N SER A 11 15.05 3.60 14.57
CA SER A 11 14.83 2.25 14.02
C SER A 11 13.59 2.15 13.10
N ILE A 12 12.50 2.84 13.45
CA ILE A 12 11.30 2.82 12.61
C ILE A 12 11.49 3.65 11.33
N CYS A 13 12.27 4.74 11.40
CA CYS A 13 12.64 5.53 10.24
C CYS A 13 13.45 4.71 9.23
N ASP A 14 14.44 3.94 9.68
CA ASP A 14 15.25 3.10 8.77
C ASP A 14 14.45 1.94 8.19
N LEU A 15 13.60 1.29 9.02
CA LEU A 15 12.66 0.28 8.55
C LEU A 15 11.70 0.85 7.48
N CYS A 16 11.18 2.06 7.72
CA CYS A 16 10.27 2.74 6.79
C CYS A 16 10.94 3.12 5.46
N LYS A 17 12.21 3.56 5.50
CA LYS A 17 13.00 3.79 4.28
C LYS A 17 13.15 2.52 3.47
N GLU A 18 13.47 1.39 4.11
CA GLU A 18 13.61 0.12 3.39
C GLU A 18 12.27 -0.40 2.86
N PHE A 19 11.21 -0.26 3.63
CA PHE A 19 9.84 -0.58 3.23
C PHE A 19 9.45 0.18 1.95
N GLY A 20 9.67 1.51 1.93
CA GLY A 20 9.47 2.35 0.74
C GLY A 20 10.33 1.96 -0.45
N ARG A 21 11.60 1.60 -0.22
CA ARG A 21 12.53 1.13 -1.27
C ARG A 21 12.04 -0.15 -1.94
N ILE A 22 11.49 -1.10 -1.17
CA ILE A 22 10.96 -2.36 -1.72
C ILE A 22 9.71 -2.09 -2.57
N LEU A 23 8.81 -1.25 -2.08
CA LEU A 23 7.54 -0.93 -2.75
C LEU A 23 7.70 0.07 -3.91
N GLY A 24 8.83 0.79 -3.95
CA GLY A 24 9.15 1.79 -4.97
C GLY A 24 8.29 3.05 -4.84
N GLY A 25 8.04 3.50 -3.61
CA GLY A 25 7.26 4.70 -3.29
C GLY A 25 7.97 5.61 -2.30
N SER A 26 7.41 6.81 -2.10
CA SER A 26 7.91 7.79 -1.14
C SER A 26 7.47 7.41 0.27
N ALA A 27 8.43 7.19 1.17
CA ALA A 27 8.19 6.80 2.56
C ALA A 27 8.25 7.99 3.52
N THR A 28 7.30 8.07 4.44
CA THR A 28 7.23 9.07 5.50
C THR A 28 6.79 8.40 6.80
N VAL A 29 7.35 8.80 7.94
CA VAL A 29 6.89 8.38 9.27
C VAL A 29 6.08 9.51 9.88
N THR A 30 4.87 9.22 10.35
CA THR A 30 4.03 10.22 11.04
C THR A 30 4.49 10.43 12.49
N PRO A 31 4.10 11.52 13.16
CA PRO A 31 4.40 11.72 14.59
C PRO A 31 3.90 10.58 15.49
N GLU A 32 2.85 9.87 15.08
CA GLU A 32 2.26 8.73 15.78
C GLU A 32 3.02 7.41 15.53
N GLY A 33 4.08 7.43 14.72
CA GLY A 33 4.92 6.27 14.44
C GLY A 33 4.41 5.38 13.31
N VAL A 34 3.47 5.85 12.49
CA VAL A 34 3.01 5.12 11.30
C VAL A 34 3.98 5.35 10.15
N CYS A 35 4.49 4.28 9.55
CA CYS A 35 5.16 4.40 8.26
C CYS A 35 4.12 4.39 7.14
N LEU A 36 4.11 5.42 6.30
CA LEU A 36 3.28 5.51 5.10
C LEU A 36 4.17 5.56 3.87
N VAL A 37 3.92 4.67 2.92
CA VAL A 37 4.52 4.68 1.58
C VAL A 37 3.47 5.05 0.56
N GLN A 38 3.76 6.09 -0.21
CA GLN A 38 2.91 6.58 -1.26
C GLN A 38 3.53 6.35 -2.64
N LYS A 39 2.74 5.76 -3.52
CA LYS A 39 3.03 5.59 -4.94
C LYS A 39 1.74 5.80 -5.72
N PHE A 40 1.84 6.18 -6.98
CA PHE A 40 0.68 6.42 -7.83
C PHE A 40 0.81 5.65 -9.13
N ARG A 41 -0.30 5.08 -9.60
CA ARG A 41 -0.36 4.43 -10.92
C ARG A 41 -0.57 5.48 -12.01
N ASP A 42 0.01 5.27 -13.19
CA ASP A 42 -0.27 6.10 -14.37
C ASP A 42 -1.39 5.47 -15.21
N ILE A 43 -2.61 5.42 -14.64
CA ILE A 43 -3.80 5.01 -15.40
C ILE A 43 -4.50 6.27 -15.90
N LYS A 44 -4.84 6.28 -17.19
CA LYS A 44 -5.46 7.42 -17.89
C LYS A 44 -6.96 7.53 -17.60
N PHE A 45 -7.34 7.77 -16.35
CA PHE A 45 -8.73 7.99 -15.98
C PHE A 45 -9.25 9.35 -16.44
N THR A 46 -10.55 9.37 -16.70
CA THR A 46 -11.34 10.53 -17.07
C THR A 46 -12.52 10.67 -16.12
N ILE A 47 -12.74 11.86 -15.58
CA ILE A 47 -13.90 12.20 -14.74
C ILE A 47 -14.53 13.44 -15.32
N LEU A 48 -15.85 13.43 -15.57
CA LEU A 48 -16.55 14.54 -16.23
C LEU A 48 -15.90 14.97 -17.56
N GLY A 49 -15.40 14.00 -18.34
CA GLY A 49 -14.71 14.26 -19.61
C GLY A 49 -13.31 14.88 -19.47
N ARG A 50 -12.77 15.03 -18.26
CA ARG A 50 -11.42 15.57 -18.01
C ARG A 50 -10.48 14.48 -17.54
N ARG A 51 -9.30 14.40 -18.16
CA ARG A 51 -8.21 13.51 -17.70
C ARG A 51 -7.75 13.95 -16.31
N THR A 52 -7.55 12.99 -15.42
CA THR A 52 -7.04 13.22 -14.05
C THR A 52 -5.71 12.52 -13.84
N GLN A 53 -4.84 13.14 -13.03
CA GLN A 53 -3.65 12.53 -12.43
C GLN A 53 -3.68 12.69 -10.91
N SER A 54 -4.87 12.91 -10.35
CA SER A 54 -5.04 13.18 -8.93
C SER A 54 -4.60 11.99 -8.09
N PRO A 55 -3.80 12.21 -7.03
CA PRO A 55 -3.52 11.22 -5.97
C PRO A 55 -4.78 10.56 -5.38
N LEU A 56 -5.93 11.24 -5.44
CA LEU A 56 -7.22 10.73 -4.95
C LEU A 56 -7.84 9.66 -5.86
N VAL A 57 -7.33 9.51 -7.09
CA VAL A 57 -7.87 8.58 -8.09
C VAL A 57 -6.91 7.43 -8.32
N ASN A 58 -5.60 7.70 -8.29
CA ASN A 58 -4.54 6.77 -8.68
C ASN A 58 -3.69 6.15 -7.54
N PRO A 59 -4.21 5.89 -6.32
CA PRO A 59 -3.38 5.51 -5.19
C PRO A 59 -2.78 4.10 -5.33
N GLN A 60 -1.53 3.96 -4.88
CA GLN A 60 -0.93 2.74 -4.36
C GLN A 60 -0.27 3.08 -3.02
N PHE A 61 -1.01 2.85 -1.94
CA PHE A 61 -0.58 3.20 -0.60
C PHE A 61 -0.34 1.95 0.22
N PHE A 62 0.68 2.03 1.08
CA PHE A 62 1.04 0.94 1.98
C PHE A 62 1.46 1.55 3.30
N SER A 63 1.10 0.90 4.40
CA SER A 63 1.56 1.33 5.71
C SER A 63 1.92 0.15 6.59
N PHE A 64 2.72 0.44 7.61
CA PHE A 64 2.82 -0.40 8.77
C PHE A 64 2.84 0.43 10.05
N GLU A 65 2.32 -0.14 11.13
CA GLU A 65 2.28 0.44 12.47
C GLU A 65 2.20 -0.67 13.53
N ASP A 66 2.26 -0.29 14.81
CA ASP A 66 2.13 -1.19 15.96
C ASP A 66 3.09 -2.40 15.91
N VAL A 67 4.40 -2.10 15.80
CA VAL A 67 5.43 -3.15 15.74
C VAL A 67 5.61 -3.82 17.10
N ASP A 68 5.31 -5.12 17.17
CA ASP A 68 5.39 -5.93 18.39
C ASP A 68 6.84 -6.33 18.73
N ARG A 69 7.03 -6.98 19.89
CA ARG A 69 8.35 -7.46 20.36
C ARG A 69 8.97 -8.55 19.47
N LYS A 70 8.18 -9.20 18.62
CA LYS A 70 8.62 -10.23 17.66
C LYS A 70 8.92 -9.61 16.29
N GLY A 71 8.70 -8.31 16.11
CA GLY A 71 8.91 -7.58 14.87
C GLY A 71 7.76 -7.68 13.87
N ASN A 72 6.60 -8.20 14.27
CA ASN A 72 5.39 -8.16 13.44
C ASN A 72 4.72 -6.79 13.58
N ALA A 73 4.08 -6.34 12.53
CA ALA A 73 3.33 -5.08 12.52
C ALA A 73 1.94 -5.32 11.94
N LEU A 74 1.00 -4.42 12.24
CA LEU A 74 -0.18 -4.27 11.39
C LEU A 74 0.27 -3.65 10.07
N ASN A 75 0.07 -4.36 8.97
CA ASN A 75 0.37 -3.87 7.62
C ASN A 75 -0.92 -3.68 6.84
N LEU A 76 -1.07 -2.52 6.20
CA LEU A 76 -2.23 -2.19 5.38
C LEU A 76 -1.78 -1.81 3.97
N GLY A 77 -2.63 -2.04 2.99
CA GLY A 77 -2.43 -1.56 1.64
C GLY A 77 -3.72 -1.29 0.89
N GLU A 78 -3.63 -0.30 0.01
CA GLU A 78 -4.67 0.12 -0.92
C GLU A 78 -4.06 0.28 -2.32
N THR A 79 -4.73 -0.23 -3.35
CA THR A 79 -4.37 0.10 -4.73
C THR A 79 -5.60 0.29 -5.60
N VAL A 80 -5.53 1.24 -6.52
CA VAL A 80 -6.44 1.31 -7.67
C VAL A 80 -6.09 0.23 -8.70
N LEU A 81 -7.11 -0.28 -9.38
CA LEU A 81 -7.08 -1.36 -10.36
C LEU A 81 -8.02 -1.06 -11.53
N LEU A 82 -7.65 -1.56 -12.70
CA LEU A 82 -8.61 -1.83 -13.77
C LEU A 82 -9.46 -3.05 -13.40
N GLN A 83 -10.68 -3.14 -13.93
CA GLN A 83 -11.57 -4.28 -13.62
C GLN A 83 -10.93 -5.64 -13.95
N GLU A 84 -10.21 -5.74 -15.07
CA GLU A 84 -9.50 -6.97 -15.46
C GLU A 84 -8.35 -7.37 -14.51
N GLU A 85 -7.83 -6.45 -13.70
CA GLU A 85 -6.71 -6.70 -12.77
C GLU A 85 -7.16 -7.22 -11.41
N VAL A 86 -8.46 -7.12 -11.09
CA VAL A 86 -9.03 -7.49 -9.79
C VAL A 86 -8.74 -8.94 -9.44
N ASN A 87 -9.17 -9.89 -10.28
CA ASN A 87 -9.02 -11.32 -9.99
C ASN A 87 -7.55 -11.79 -10.01
N PRO A 88 -6.71 -11.35 -10.96
CA PRO A 88 -5.28 -11.62 -10.91
C PRO A 88 -4.62 -11.19 -9.61
N LEU A 89 -4.84 -9.94 -9.16
CA LEU A 89 -4.20 -9.46 -7.93
C LEU A 89 -4.77 -10.17 -6.70
N LEU A 90 -6.10 -10.30 -6.60
CA LEU A 90 -6.77 -11.02 -5.51
C LEU A 90 -6.20 -12.43 -5.32
N THR A 91 -5.96 -13.13 -6.43
CA THR A 91 -5.39 -14.48 -6.43
C THR A 91 -3.96 -14.49 -5.89
N GLU A 92 -3.12 -13.56 -6.35
CA GLU A 92 -1.72 -13.49 -5.91
C GLU A 92 -1.57 -13.04 -4.45
N LEU A 93 -2.44 -12.16 -3.96
CA LEU A 93 -2.48 -11.75 -2.54
C LEU A 93 -2.85 -12.95 -1.65
N ARG A 94 -3.91 -13.68 -2.00
CA ARG A 94 -4.36 -14.86 -1.24
C ARG A 94 -3.30 -15.96 -1.19
N LYS A 95 -2.59 -16.23 -2.29
CA LYS A 95 -1.48 -17.21 -2.32
C LYS A 95 -0.34 -16.86 -1.35
N ARG A 96 -0.21 -15.58 -0.97
CA ARG A 96 0.83 -15.07 -0.05
C ARG A 96 0.31 -14.88 1.38
N ASN A 97 -0.89 -15.38 1.68
CA ASN A 97 -1.59 -15.22 2.95
C ASN A 97 -1.85 -13.75 3.31
N ILE A 98 -2.06 -12.89 2.31
CA ILE A 98 -2.53 -11.52 2.51
C ILE A 98 -4.07 -11.52 2.44
N ILE A 99 -4.70 -10.94 3.45
CA ILE A 99 -6.16 -10.88 3.55
C ILE A 99 -6.65 -9.71 2.70
N VAL A 100 -7.58 -9.95 1.77
CA VAL A 100 -8.27 -8.87 1.05
C VAL A 100 -9.60 -8.61 1.75
N THR A 101 -9.78 -7.39 2.24
CA THR A 101 -10.91 -7.01 3.11
C THR A 101 -11.99 -6.23 2.37
N ALA A 102 -11.62 -5.46 1.34
CA ALA A 102 -12.60 -4.71 0.56
C ALA A 102 -12.22 -4.64 -0.93
N LEU A 103 -13.26 -4.57 -1.76
CA LEU A 103 -13.20 -4.25 -3.17
C LEU A 103 -14.40 -3.36 -3.52
N HIS A 104 -14.16 -2.14 -3.98
CA HIS A 104 -15.20 -1.16 -4.27
C HIS A 104 -14.74 -0.11 -5.29
N ASN A 105 -15.54 0.93 -5.52
CA ASN A 105 -15.21 2.08 -6.37
C ASN A 105 -15.35 3.39 -5.58
N HIS A 106 -14.45 4.36 -5.81
CA HIS A 106 -14.55 5.70 -5.21
C HIS A 106 -15.37 6.68 -6.06
N TRP A 107 -15.39 6.47 -7.37
CA TRP A 107 -16.03 7.36 -8.34
C TRP A 107 -17.21 6.69 -9.03
N LEU A 108 -18.14 7.51 -9.50
CA LEU A 108 -19.21 7.10 -10.40
C LEU A 108 -18.93 7.69 -11.78
N PHE A 109 -19.13 6.88 -12.82
CA PHE A 109 -19.04 7.28 -14.23
C PHE A 109 -17.63 7.74 -14.69
N GLU A 110 -16.59 7.37 -13.95
CA GLU A 110 -15.21 7.47 -14.41
C GLU A 110 -14.91 6.45 -15.52
N GLU A 111 -14.00 6.81 -16.43
CA GLU A 111 -13.58 5.95 -17.55
C GLU A 111 -12.04 5.90 -17.65
N PRO A 112 -11.41 4.71 -17.68
CA PRO A 112 -12.00 3.39 -17.46
C PRO A 112 -12.52 3.19 -16.04
N ARG A 113 -13.34 2.16 -15.82
CA ARG A 113 -13.87 1.86 -14.49
C ARG A 113 -12.76 1.59 -13.49
N ALA A 114 -12.70 2.39 -12.42
CA ALA A 114 -11.70 2.29 -11.37
C ALA A 114 -12.21 1.42 -10.21
N MET A 115 -11.43 0.40 -9.84
CA MET A 115 -11.69 -0.45 -8.68
C MET A 115 -10.60 -0.23 -7.63
N TYR A 116 -10.95 -0.24 -6.36
CA TYR A 116 -10.05 -0.03 -5.22
C TYR A 116 -10.08 -1.27 -4.35
N MET A 117 -8.90 -1.83 -4.08
CA MET A 117 -8.75 -3.03 -3.28
C MET A 117 -7.97 -2.72 -2.02
N HIS A 118 -8.52 -3.15 -0.88
CA HIS A 118 -7.92 -3.00 0.45
C HIS A 118 -7.49 -4.36 0.96
N PHE A 119 -6.28 -4.42 1.52
CA PHE A 119 -5.70 -5.66 2.00
C PHE A 119 -4.81 -5.44 3.22
N GLU A 120 -4.68 -6.48 4.05
CA GLU A 120 -4.03 -6.39 5.36
C GLU A 120 -3.32 -7.70 5.76
N SER A 121 -2.40 -7.59 6.71
CA SER A 121 -1.76 -8.73 7.37
C SER A 121 -1.09 -8.30 8.69
N VAL A 122 -0.85 -9.27 9.57
CA VAL A 122 0.05 -9.10 10.72
C VAL A 122 1.29 -9.95 10.50
N GLU A 123 2.39 -9.31 10.14
CA GLU A 123 3.69 -9.94 9.85
C GLU A 123 4.81 -8.90 9.82
N PRO A 124 6.11 -9.28 9.67
CA PRO A 124 7.18 -8.30 9.56
C PRO A 124 7.00 -7.38 8.34
N PRO A 125 7.13 -6.04 8.48
CA PRO A 125 6.85 -5.10 7.38
C PRO A 125 7.59 -5.37 6.09
N LEU A 126 8.86 -5.79 6.18
CA LEU A 126 9.64 -6.06 4.97
C LEU A 126 9.21 -7.35 4.25
N GLU A 127 8.65 -8.33 4.97
CA GLU A 127 8.04 -9.51 4.35
C GLU A 127 6.75 -9.15 3.63
N PHE A 128 5.89 -8.36 4.26
CA PHE A 128 4.71 -7.78 3.62
C PHE A 128 5.10 -7.04 2.34
N ALA A 129 6.04 -6.09 2.42
CA ALA A 129 6.49 -5.31 1.26
C ALA A 129 6.98 -6.19 0.10
N ARG A 130 7.74 -7.25 0.38
CA ARG A 130 8.22 -8.19 -0.64
C ARG A 130 7.07 -8.97 -1.27
N LYS A 131 6.14 -9.50 -0.46
CA LYS A 131 4.96 -10.21 -0.95
C LYS A 131 4.10 -9.32 -1.84
N ILE A 132 3.85 -8.09 -1.43
CA ILE A 132 3.10 -7.10 -2.20
C ILE A 132 3.81 -6.80 -3.53
N ARG A 133 5.11 -6.52 -3.50
CA ARG A 133 5.90 -6.28 -4.72
C ARG A 133 5.79 -7.44 -5.71
N GLU A 134 5.83 -8.68 -5.22
CA GLU A 134 5.68 -9.87 -6.06
C GLU A 134 4.26 -10.04 -6.59
N ALA A 135 3.23 -9.85 -5.75
CA ALA A 135 1.85 -9.92 -6.18
C ALA A 135 1.52 -8.86 -7.25
N PHE A 136 2.09 -7.66 -7.14
CA PHE A 136 1.84 -6.54 -8.04
C PHE A 136 2.44 -6.73 -9.45
N LYS A 137 3.24 -7.79 -9.69
CA LYS A 137 3.75 -8.11 -11.03
C LYS A 137 2.67 -8.46 -12.04
N VAL A 138 1.46 -8.81 -11.59
CA VAL A 138 0.31 -9.09 -12.47
C VAL A 138 -0.40 -7.82 -12.95
N LEU A 139 -0.05 -6.65 -12.39
CA LEU A 139 -0.62 -5.37 -12.77
C LEU A 139 0.05 -4.81 -14.03
N LYS A 140 -0.75 -4.13 -14.86
CA LYS A 140 -0.24 -3.40 -16.02
C LYS A 140 0.55 -2.19 -15.55
N LYS A 141 1.64 -1.91 -16.28
CA LYS A 141 2.51 -0.74 -16.06
C LYS A 141 1.82 0.53 -16.50
#